data_AF-A0A840NRJ0-F1
#
_entry.id   AF-A0A840NRJ0-F1
#
_cell.length_a   1.000
_cell.length_b   1.000
_cell.length_c   1.000
_cell.angle_alpha   90.00
_cell.angle_beta   90.00
_cell.angle_gamma   90.00
#
_symmetry.space_group_name_H-M   'P 1'
#
loop_
_entity.id
_entity.type
_entity.pdbx_description
1 polymer ?
#
loop_
_entity_poly.entity_id
_entity_poly.type
_entity_poly.pdbx_seq_one_letter_code
_entity_poly.pdbx_strand_id
1 'polypeptide(L)'
;MMKELSLAYSKDMREDKKYVFDGALNLELSLTAMIGIVDDLQVNKDVMKQIADAGYTTATDFADWLVHELGLPFREAHHVAGP
;
A
#
# COMPACT_ATOMS: atom_id res chain seq x y z
N MET A 1 -21.65 12.24 15.35
CA MET A 1 -23.01 12.55 15.87
C MET A 1 -23.66 13.58 14.96
N MET A 2 -24.04 13.15 13.75
CA MET A 2 -24.62 14.06 12.74
C MET A 2 -25.77 13.39 11.97
N LYS A 3 -25.76 12.05 11.90
CA LYS A 3 -26.87 11.27 11.37
C LYS A 3 -28.12 11.51 12.21
N GLU A 4 -29.28 11.65 11.55
CA GLU A 4 -30.63 11.82 12.14
C GLU A 4 -30.89 13.15 12.87
N LEU A 5 -30.01 14.15 12.74
CA LEU A 5 -30.32 15.51 13.21
C LEU A 5 -31.33 16.19 12.28
N SER A 6 -32.43 16.70 12.86
CA SER A 6 -33.33 17.62 12.17
C SER A 6 -32.67 19.00 11.98
N LEU A 7 -33.09 19.72 10.94
CA LEU A 7 -32.67 21.10 10.72
C LEU A 7 -33.38 22.05 11.71
N ALA A 8 -32.79 23.15 12.16
CA ALA A 8 -31.47 23.69 11.83
C ALA A 8 -30.43 23.39 12.93
N TYR A 9 -29.97 24.39 13.69
CA TYR A 9 -28.95 24.19 14.73
C TYR A 9 -29.45 23.29 15.86
N SER A 10 -28.64 22.29 16.23
CA SER A 10 -28.80 21.47 17.44
C SER A 10 -27.60 21.61 18.38
N LYS A 11 -27.85 21.57 19.69
CA LYS A 11 -26.80 21.58 20.73
C LYS A 11 -25.83 20.40 20.57
N ASP A 12 -26.29 19.27 20.04
CA ASP A 12 -25.50 18.05 19.84
C ASP A 12 -24.38 18.25 18.80
N MET A 13 -24.55 19.21 17.89
CA MET A 13 -23.51 19.60 16.94
C MET A 13 -22.27 20.18 17.64
N ARG A 14 -22.30 20.49 18.94
CA ARG A 14 -21.11 20.99 19.62
C ARG A 14 -20.00 19.95 19.76
N GLU A 15 -20.37 18.68 19.79
CA GLU A 15 -19.44 17.57 20.01
C GLU A 15 -18.54 17.29 18.80
N ASP A 16 -18.86 17.81 17.62
CA ASP A 16 -18.10 17.60 16.38
C ASP A 16 -16.64 18.05 16.47
N LYS A 17 -16.40 19.23 17.05
CA LYS A 17 -15.11 19.91 17.12
C LYS A 17 -14.07 19.06 17.84
N LYS A 18 -14.47 18.40 18.93
CA LYS A 18 -13.56 17.54 19.69
C LYS A 18 -12.99 16.45 18.78
N TYR A 19 -13.84 15.71 18.08
CA TYR A 19 -13.40 14.62 17.21
C TYR A 19 -12.59 15.10 16.01
N VAL A 20 -12.96 16.26 15.44
CA VAL A 20 -12.21 16.86 14.32
C VAL A 20 -10.82 17.29 14.78
N PHE A 21 -10.70 17.97 15.92
CA PHE A 21 -9.41 18.41 16.45
C PHE A 21 -8.55 17.24 16.93
N ASP A 22 -9.12 16.30 17.67
CA ASP A 22 -8.42 15.09 18.11
C ASP A 22 -7.90 14.29 16.90
N GLY A 23 -8.73 14.15 15.85
CA GLY A 23 -8.34 13.49 14.61
C GLY A 23 -7.20 14.21 13.89
N ALA A 24 -7.27 15.55 13.77
CA ALA A 24 -6.23 16.35 13.13
C ALA A 24 -4.90 16.27 13.88
N LEU A 25 -4.92 16.39 15.21
CA LEU A 25 -3.73 16.31 16.06
C LEU A 25 -3.07 14.92 16.00
N ASN A 26 -3.88 13.86 16.02
CA ASN A 26 -3.36 12.49 15.88
C ASN A 26 -2.75 12.24 14.50
N LEU A 27 -3.34 12.80 13.44
CA LEU A 27 -2.78 12.71 12.10
C LEU A 27 -1.45 13.46 12.01
N GLU A 28 -1.37 14.69 12.54
CA GLU A 28 -0.14 15.48 12.56
C GLU A 28 0.99 14.76 13.30
N LEU A 29 0.69 14.19 14.47
CA LEU A 29 1.66 13.39 15.24
C LEU A 29 2.12 12.16 14.45
N SER A 30 1.19 11.44 13.84
CA SER A 30 1.49 10.23 13.05
C SER A 30 2.39 10.56 11.85
N LEU A 31 2.09 11.66 11.14
CA LEU A 31 2.89 12.11 10.00
C LEU A 31 4.29 12.54 10.44
N THR A 32 4.41 13.27 11.55
CA THR A 32 5.71 13.68 12.10
C THR A 32 6.58 12.47 12.44
N ALA A 33 5.99 11.46 13.09
CA ALA A 33 6.68 10.21 13.39
C ALA A 33 7.09 9.45 12.11
N MET A 34 6.20 9.34 11.12
CA MET A 34 6.50 8.69 9.84
C MET A 34 7.63 9.37 9.08
N ILE A 35 7.68 10.71 9.10
CA ILE A 35 8.78 11.47 8.48
C ILE A 35 10.12 11.05 9.09
N GLY A 36 10.23 11.02 10.43
CA GLY A 36 11.45 10.58 11.10
C GLY A 36 11.82 9.14 10.78
N ILE A 37 10.83 8.22 10.77
CA ILE A 37 11.07 6.81 10.43
C ILE A 37 11.63 6.66 9.01
N VAL A 38 11.08 7.39 8.04
CA VAL A 38 11.51 7.31 6.64
C VAL A 38 12.86 7.99 6.43
N ASP A 39 13.11 9.12 7.11
CA ASP A 39 14.39 9.85 7.03
C ASP A 39 15.56 9.03 7.61
N ASP A 40 15.32 8.34 8.74
CA ASP A 40 16.32 7.50 9.40
C ASP A 40 16.40 6.06 8.84
N LEU A 41 15.54 5.70 7.87
CA LEU A 41 15.47 4.35 7.34
C LEU A 41 16.77 3.93 6.65
N GLN A 42 17.43 2.91 7.19
CA GLN A 42 18.58 2.28 6.55
C GLN A 42 18.20 1.03 5.78
N VAL A 43 18.41 1.06 4.47
CA VAL A 43 18.07 -0.04 3.56
C VAL A 43 19.23 -1.03 3.47
N ASN A 44 19.00 -2.28 3.89
CA ASN A 44 19.93 -3.38 3.63
C ASN A 44 19.69 -3.97 2.23
N LYS A 45 20.36 -3.39 1.23
CA LYS A 45 20.21 -3.76 -0.18
C LYS A 45 20.63 -5.20 -0.47
N ASP A 46 21.64 -5.72 0.23
CA ASP A 46 22.16 -7.06 0.00
C ASP A 46 21.12 -8.12 0.39
N VAL A 47 20.50 -7.96 1.57
CA VAL A 47 19.43 -8.84 2.02
C VAL A 47 18.19 -8.69 1.14
N MET A 48 17.82 -7.47 0.77
CA MET A 48 16.68 -7.25 -0.15
C MET A 48 16.89 -7.94 -1.50
N LYS A 49 18.10 -7.83 -2.07
CA LYS A 49 18.44 -8.48 -3.33
C LYS A 49 18.43 -10.01 -3.19
N GLN A 50 19.06 -10.53 -2.14
CA GLN A 50 19.09 -11.97 -1.90
C GLN A 50 17.67 -12.57 -1.81
N ILE A 51 16.74 -11.87 -1.15
CA ILE A 51 15.35 -12.31 -1.04
C ILE A 51 14.61 -12.19 -2.39
N ALA A 52 14.82 -11.10 -3.12
CA ALA A 52 14.23 -10.91 -4.45
C ALA A 52 14.66 -12.03 -5.42
N ASP A 53 15.94 -12.41 -5.40
CA ASP A 53 16.49 -13.45 -6.27
C ASP A 53 16.02 -14.87 -5.85
N ALA A 54 15.64 -15.08 -4.59
CA ALA A 54 15.26 -16.41 -4.08
C ALA A 54 13.83 -16.85 -4.43
N GLY A 55 12.96 -15.91 -4.83
CA GLY A 55 11.51 -16.16 -4.92
C GLY A 55 10.98 -16.68 -6.26
N TYR A 56 11.84 -17.02 -7.23
CA TYR A 56 11.45 -17.27 -8.64
C TYR A 56 10.54 -16.15 -9.21
N THR A 57 10.65 -14.92 -8.71
CA THR A 57 9.75 -13.82 -9.08
C THR A 57 9.82 -13.44 -10.56
N THR A 58 10.90 -13.85 -11.23
CA THR A 58 11.09 -13.67 -12.67
C THR A 58 10.37 -14.72 -13.52
N ALA A 59 9.69 -15.71 -12.94
CA ALA A 59 8.93 -16.70 -13.69
C ALA A 59 7.78 -16.05 -14.49
N THR A 60 7.13 -15.03 -13.91
CA THR A 60 6.13 -14.23 -14.62
C THR A 60 6.76 -13.44 -15.77
N ASP A 61 7.89 -12.77 -15.53
CA ASP A 61 8.62 -12.06 -16.59
C ASP A 61 9.03 -12.99 -17.74
N PHE A 62 9.44 -14.22 -17.40
CA PHE A 62 9.78 -15.25 -18.38
C PHE A 62 8.55 -15.74 -19.17
N ALA A 63 7.41 -15.97 -18.51
CA ALA A 63 6.16 -16.31 -19.19
C ALA A 63 5.73 -15.20 -20.15
N ASP A 64 5.79 -13.94 -19.72
CA ASP A 64 5.44 -12.79 -20.56
C ASP A 64 6.39 -12.68 -21.76
N TRP A 65 7.68 -12.88 -21.55
CA TRP A 65 8.67 -12.91 -22.63
C TRP A 65 8.35 -14.01 -23.67
N LEU A 66 7.97 -15.22 -23.22
CA LEU A 66 7.58 -16.31 -24.11
C LEU A 66 6.33 -15.97 -24.94
N VAL A 67 5.37 -15.26 -24.37
CA VAL A 67 4.20 -14.77 -25.13
C VAL A 67 4.61 -13.73 -26.15
N HIS A 68 5.40 -12.74 -25.74
CA HIS A 68 5.75 -11.60 -26.58
C HIS A 68 6.71 -11.94 -27.72
N GLU A 69 7.80 -12.66 -27.42
CA GLU A 69 8.88 -12.90 -28.38
C GLU A 69 8.68 -14.20 -29.18
N LEU A 70 8.08 -15.21 -28.56
CA LEU A 70 7.86 -16.51 -29.21
C LEU A 70 6.40 -16.75 -29.64
N GLY A 71 5.49 -15.83 -29.31
CA GLY A 71 4.08 -15.91 -29.72
C GLY A 71 3.31 -17.05 -29.05
N LEU A 72 3.82 -17.61 -27.95
CA LEU A 72 3.17 -18.71 -27.24
C LEU A 72 1.84 -18.24 -26.64
N PRO A 73 0.77 -19.07 -26.68
CA PRO A 73 -0.42 -18.81 -25.88
C PRO A 73 -0.06 -18.74 -24.39
N PHE A 74 -0.59 -17.75 -23.67
CA PHE A 74 -0.24 -17.50 -22.27
C PHE A 74 -0.32 -18.75 -21.37
N ARG A 75 -1.32 -19.62 -21.60
CA ARG A 75 -1.47 -20.88 -20.85
C ARG A 75 -0.26 -21.81 -21.02
N GLU A 76 0.31 -21.87 -22.21
CA GLU A 76 1.50 -22.68 -22.50
C GLU A 76 2.76 -22.01 -21.94
N ALA A 77 2.90 -20.70 -22.13
CA ALA A 77 4.00 -19.92 -21.57
C ALA A 77 4.08 -20.03 -20.03
N HIS A 78 2.93 -19.91 -19.34
CA HIS A 78 2.85 -20.11 -17.89
C HIS A 78 3.19 -21.55 -17.48
N HIS A 79 2.79 -22.55 -18.26
CA HIS A 79 3.15 -23.94 -17.96
C HIS A 79 4.65 -24.20 -18.10
N VAL A 80 5.31 -23.55 -19.07
CA VAL A 80 6.76 -23.64 -19.31
C VAL A 80 7.56 -22.88 -18.25
N ALA A 81 7.08 -21.70 -17.83
CA ALA A 81 7.78 -20.88 -16.84
C ALA A 81 7.82 -21.48 -15.43
N GLY A 82 6.93 -22.43 -15.14
CA GLY A 82 6.85 -23.12 -13.86
C GLY A 82 5.52 -22.85 -13.13
N PRO A 83 5.30 -23.51 -11.98
CA PRO A 83 4.20 -23.17 -11.09
C PRO A 83 4.33 -21.77 -10.50
#